data_AF-A0A285T980-F1
#
_entry.id   AF-A0A285T980-F1
#
_cell.length_a   1.000
_cell.length_b   1.000
_cell.length_c   1.000
_cell.angle_alpha   90.00
_cell.angle_beta   90.00
_cell.angle_gamma   90.00
#
_symmetry.space_group_name_H-M   'P 1'
#
loop_
_entity.id
_entity.type
_entity.pdbx_description
1 polymer ?
#
loop_
_entity_poly.entity_id
_entity_poly.type
_entity_poly.pdbx_seq_one_letter_code
_entity_poly.pdbx_strand_id
1 'polypeptide(L)'
;MKIDRDILLLEKAIGKSDYSLARKIIELNEEKFKRPYIRSKLSMEALTLLNCVHDLNDESNKELYSRETQLIIRHINKLAYDCRFSEIKRFTFLQKDLLSNPKIYGALSSDAKALIAPPDSQVEADYTVMN
;
A
#
# COMPACT_ATOMS: atom_id res chain seq x y z
N MET A 1 -24.67 -25.14 -7.37
CA MET A 1 -23.81 -24.42 -6.42
C MET A 1 -24.46 -23.10 -6.06
N LYS A 2 -24.77 -22.85 -4.78
CA LYS A 2 -25.20 -21.50 -4.35
C LYS A 2 -23.96 -20.62 -4.32
N ILE A 3 -23.85 -19.69 -5.27
CA ILE A 3 -22.84 -18.64 -5.21
C ILE A 3 -23.17 -17.78 -3.99
N ASP A 4 -22.18 -17.50 -3.15
CA ASP A 4 -22.34 -16.66 -1.97
C ASP A 4 -22.81 -15.27 -2.40
N ARG A 5 -23.94 -14.82 -1.83
CA ARG A 5 -24.58 -13.55 -2.16
C ARG A 5 -23.60 -12.37 -2.04
N ASP A 6 -22.71 -12.40 -1.05
CA ASP A 6 -21.76 -11.32 -0.79
C ASP A 6 -20.67 -11.23 -1.86
N ILE A 7 -20.25 -12.37 -2.42
CA ILE A 7 -19.33 -12.39 -3.56
C ILE A 7 -20.00 -11.71 -4.76
N LEU A 8 -21.24 -12.09 -5.08
CA LEU A 8 -21.98 -11.47 -6.19
C LEU A 8 -22.18 -9.97 -5.99
N LEU A 9 -22.45 -9.52 -4.77
CA LEU A 9 -22.60 -8.10 -4.46
C LEU A 9 -21.28 -7.35 -4.61
N LEU A 10 -20.17 -7.93 -4.15
CA LEU A 10 -18.84 -7.36 -4.29
C LEU A 10 -18.45 -7.21 -5.77
N GLU A 11 -18.54 -8.30 -6.54
CA GLU A 11 -18.21 -8.30 -7.97
C GLU A 11 -19.10 -7.32 -8.75
N LYS A 12 -20.39 -7.21 -8.40
CA LYS A 12 -21.29 -6.24 -9.01
C LYS A 12 -20.93 -4.80 -8.68
N ALA A 13 -20.47 -4.52 -7.45
CA ALA A 13 -20.02 -3.18 -7.06
C ALA A 13 -18.74 -2.80 -7.82
N ILE A 14 -17.78 -3.72 -7.91
CA ILE A 14 -16.53 -3.54 -8.66
C ILE A 14 -16.81 -3.33 -10.15
N GLY A 15 -17.68 -4.15 -10.76
CA GLY A 15 -18.07 -4.00 -12.17
C GLY A 15 -18.79 -2.69 -12.48
N LYS A 16 -19.28 -1.97 -11.45
CA LYS A 16 -19.85 -0.62 -11.57
C LYS A 16 -18.87 0.49 -11.17
N SER A 17 -17.63 0.14 -10.83
CA SER A 17 -16.62 1.04 -10.27
C SER A 17 -17.06 1.74 -8.97
N ASP A 18 -18.01 1.16 -8.23
CA ASP A 18 -18.44 1.67 -6.93
C ASP A 18 -17.56 1.06 -5.82
N TYR A 19 -16.32 1.57 -5.74
CA TYR A 19 -15.33 1.08 -4.79
C TYR A 19 -15.67 1.42 -3.34
N SER A 20 -16.49 2.46 -3.09
CA SER A 20 -16.98 2.80 -1.76
C SER A 20 -17.93 1.73 -1.24
N LEU A 21 -18.89 1.30 -2.06
CA LEU A 21 -19.78 0.19 -1.71
C LEU A 21 -19.02 -1.13 -1.61
N ALA A 22 -18.11 -1.41 -2.54
CA ALA A 22 -17.29 -2.62 -2.53
C ALA A 22 -16.47 -2.73 -1.23
N ARG A 23 -15.82 -1.64 -0.81
CA ARG A 23 -15.11 -1.55 0.47
C ARG A 23 -16.04 -1.85 1.65
N LYS A 24 -17.22 -1.23 1.69
CA LYS A 24 -18.18 -1.46 2.76
C LYS A 24 -18.63 -2.93 2.85
N ILE A 25 -18.83 -3.60 1.71
CA ILE A 25 -19.17 -5.03 1.65
C ILE A 25 -18.04 -5.87 2.26
N ILE A 26 -16.79 -5.56 1.93
CA ILE A 26 -15.60 -6.24 2.46
C ILE A 26 -15.52 -6.07 3.97
N GLU A 27 -15.57 -4.83 4.47
CA GLU A 27 -15.44 -4.53 5.90
C GLU A 27 -16.56 -5.16 6.74
N LEU A 28 -17.80 -5.17 6.24
CA LEU A 28 -18.93 -5.81 6.93
C LEU A 28 -18.83 -7.34 7.00
N ASN A 29 -18.04 -7.97 6.12
CA ASN A 29 -17.95 -9.42 5.99
C ASN A 29 -16.49 -9.91 6.08
N GLU A 30 -15.64 -9.19 6.80
CA GLU A 30 -14.19 -9.39 6.82
C GLU A 30 -13.80 -10.85 7.12
N GLU A 31 -14.37 -11.41 8.20
CA GLU A 31 -14.10 -12.79 8.64
C GLU A 31 -14.49 -13.85 7.60
N LYS A 32 -15.46 -13.56 6.75
CA LYS A 32 -15.85 -14.44 5.65
C LYS A 32 -14.84 -14.38 4.52
N PHE A 33 -14.40 -13.18 4.15
CA PHE A 33 -13.44 -12.96 3.07
C PHE A 33 -12.00 -13.38 3.42
N LYS A 34 -11.67 -13.55 4.70
CA LYS A 34 -10.40 -14.19 5.14
C LYS A 34 -10.30 -15.68 4.77
N ARG A 35 -11.43 -16.38 4.57
CA ARG A 35 -11.43 -17.83 4.34
C ARG A 35 -10.84 -18.20 2.97
N PRO A 36 -9.88 -19.14 2.89
CA PRO A 36 -9.25 -19.52 1.61
C PRO A 36 -10.23 -19.94 0.52
N TYR A 37 -11.29 -20.67 0.89
CA TYR A 37 -12.34 -21.10 -0.05
C TYR A 37 -13.17 -19.96 -0.64
N ILE A 38 -13.35 -18.86 0.10
CA ILE A 38 -14.05 -17.68 -0.41
C ILE A 38 -13.11 -16.91 -1.34
N ARG A 39 -11.84 -16.76 -0.94
CA ARG A 39 -10.80 -16.10 -1.75
C ARG A 39 -10.61 -16.77 -3.11
N SER A 40 -10.66 -18.11 -3.18
CA SER A 40 -10.52 -18.82 -4.46
C SER A 40 -11.68 -18.61 -5.45
N LYS A 41 -12.79 -18.01 -5.01
CA LYS A 41 -13.95 -17.70 -5.86
C LYS A 41 -14.02 -16.24 -6.31
N LEU A 42 -13.17 -15.39 -5.75
CA LEU A 42 -13.12 -13.97 -6.09
C LEU A 42 -12.36 -13.77 -7.40
N SER A 43 -12.78 -12.78 -8.19
CA SER A 43 -12.00 -12.29 -9.32
C SER A 43 -10.66 -11.71 -8.84
N MET A 44 -9.69 -11.57 -9.77
CA MET A 44 -8.41 -10.93 -9.45
C MET A 44 -8.58 -9.49 -8.96
N GLU A 45 -9.54 -8.76 -9.53
CA GLU A 45 -9.86 -7.39 -9.13
C GLU A 45 -10.43 -7.36 -7.70
N ALA A 46 -11.38 -8.25 -7.39
CA ALA A 46 -11.94 -8.37 -6.06
C ALA A 46 -10.91 -8.81 -5.01
N LEU A 47 -10.02 -9.74 -5.36
CA LEU A 47 -8.91 -10.15 -4.50
C LEU A 47 -7.94 -9.00 -4.23
N THR A 48 -7.61 -8.22 -5.26
CA THR A 48 -6.73 -7.06 -5.14
C THR A 48 -7.35 -6.03 -4.20
N LEU A 49 -8.63 -5.66 -4.43
CA LEU A 49 -9.32 -4.72 -3.56
C LEU A 49 -9.42 -5.23 -2.12
N LEU A 50 -9.73 -6.51 -1.92
CA LEU A 50 -9.78 -7.14 -0.60
C LEU A 50 -8.43 -7.02 0.12
N ASN A 51 -7.33 -7.33 -0.56
CA ASN A 51 -5.99 -7.19 0.03
C ASN A 51 -5.69 -5.73 0.36
N CYS A 52 -6.00 -4.78 -0.53
CA CYS A 52 -5.82 -3.35 -0.25
C CYS A 52 -6.62 -2.90 0.98
N VAL A 53 -7.87 -3.35 1.14
CA VAL A 53 -8.70 -3.00 2.30
C VAL A 53 -8.11 -3.59 3.58
N HIS A 54 -7.62 -4.83 3.55
CA HIS A 54 -6.91 -5.41 4.69
C HIS A 54 -5.63 -4.65 5.03
N ASP A 55 -4.81 -4.33 4.04
CA ASP A 55 -3.57 -3.58 4.25
C ASP A 55 -3.84 -2.19 4.84
N LEU A 56 -4.91 -1.52 4.40
CA LEU A 56 -5.34 -0.22 4.93
C LEU A 56 -5.85 -0.29 6.37
N ASN A 57 -6.48 -1.40 6.75
CA ASN A 57 -7.06 -1.58 8.08
C ASN A 57 -6.08 -2.25 9.07
N ASP A 58 -4.93 -2.73 8.61
CA ASP A 58 -3.86 -3.23 9.46
C ASP A 58 -3.24 -2.09 10.28
N GLU A 59 -3.32 -2.20 11.61
CA GLU A 59 -2.74 -1.23 12.54
C GLU A 59 -1.23 -1.04 12.33
N SER A 60 -0.53 -2.08 11.85
CA SER A 60 0.90 -2.02 11.53
C SER A 60 1.23 -1.10 10.36
N ASN A 61 0.21 -0.67 9.59
CA ASN A 61 0.34 0.25 8.45
C ASN A 61 -0.29 1.62 8.74
N LYS A 62 -0.77 1.88 9.96
CA LYS A 62 -1.43 3.14 10.33
C LYS A 62 -0.57 4.37 10.06
N GLU A 63 0.73 4.28 10.34
CA GLU A 63 1.67 5.35 10.05
C GLU A 63 1.87 5.55 8.54
N LEU A 64 2.03 4.46 7.78
CA LEU A 64 2.19 4.49 6.32
C LEU A 64 0.98 5.17 5.65
N TYR A 65 -0.23 4.80 6.03
CA TYR A 65 -1.47 5.31 5.44
C TYR A 65 -2.00 6.57 6.13
N SER A 66 -1.26 7.15 7.08
CA SER A 66 -1.62 8.44 7.65
C SER A 66 -1.63 9.52 6.56
N ARG A 67 -2.54 10.49 6.69
CA ARG A 67 -2.64 11.58 5.72
C ARG A 67 -1.32 12.35 5.58
N GLU A 68 -0.64 12.56 6.70
CA GLU A 68 0.64 13.28 6.75
C GLU A 68 1.74 12.53 5.99
N THR A 69 1.95 11.25 6.30
CA THR A 69 2.91 10.39 5.60
C THR A 69 2.64 10.33 4.11
N GLN A 70 1.37 10.17 3.70
CA GLN A 70 0.99 10.12 2.30
C GLN A 70 1.26 11.45 1.56
N LEU A 71 1.09 12.60 2.22
CA LEU A 71 1.44 13.90 1.64
C LEU A 71 2.96 14.05 1.49
N ILE A 72 3.73 13.58 2.47
CA ILE A 72 5.19 13.58 2.44
C ILE A 72 5.70 12.70 1.29
N ILE A 73 5.23 11.45 1.20
CA ILE A 73 5.57 10.51 0.11
C ILE A 73 5.25 11.15 -1.25
N ARG A 74 4.04 11.69 -1.41
CA ARG A 74 3.61 12.35 -2.66
C ARG A 74 4.51 13.52 -3.02
N HIS A 75 4.89 14.33 -2.04
CA HIS A 75 5.76 15.47 -2.27
C HIS A 75 7.16 15.03 -2.71
N ILE A 76 7.75 14.06 -2.02
CA ILE A 76 9.06 13.49 -2.39
C ILE A 76 9.04 12.92 -3.80
N ASN A 77 8.03 12.10 -4.13
CA ASN A 77 7.89 11.51 -5.45
C ASN A 77 7.73 12.58 -6.54
N LYS A 78 6.98 13.66 -6.27
CA LYS A 78 6.87 14.78 -7.20
C LYS A 78 8.21 15.47 -7.43
N LEU A 79 8.96 15.75 -6.36
CA LEU A 79 10.27 16.38 -6.50
C LEU A 79 11.25 15.49 -7.28
N ALA A 80 11.20 14.17 -7.08
CA ALA A 80 12.01 13.21 -7.82
C ALA A 80 11.66 13.20 -9.32
N TYR A 81 10.37 13.15 -9.64
CA TYR A 81 9.89 13.25 -11.02
C TYR A 81 10.36 14.55 -11.70
N ASP A 82 10.29 15.67 -10.99
CA ASP A 82 10.74 16.99 -11.48
C ASP A 82 12.28 17.17 -11.46
N CYS A 83 13.06 16.14 -11.08
CA CYS A 83 14.53 16.17 -10.95
C CYS A 83 15.06 17.28 -10.03
N ARG A 84 14.31 17.65 -8.98
CA ARG A 84 14.67 18.71 -8.02
C ARG A 84 15.61 18.20 -6.93
N PHE A 85 16.84 17.84 -7.30
CA PHE A 85 17.80 17.15 -6.43
C PHE A 85 18.13 17.87 -5.12
N SER A 86 18.35 19.19 -5.18
CA SER A 86 18.68 20.01 -4.01
C SER A 86 17.57 19.97 -2.96
N GLU A 87 16.33 20.06 -3.41
CA GLU A 87 15.15 20.12 -2.57
C GLU A 87 14.79 18.76 -2.01
N ILE A 88 14.93 17.69 -2.81
CA ILE A 88 14.83 16.31 -2.31
C ILE A 88 15.81 16.12 -1.18
N LYS A 89 17.11 16.38 -1.40
CA LYS A 89 18.15 16.13 -0.39
C LYS A 89 17.87 16.86 0.92
N ARG A 90 17.42 18.12 0.84
CA ARG A 90 17.07 18.90 2.03
C ARG A 90 15.82 18.36 2.72
N PHE A 91 14.78 18.04 1.95
CA PHE A 91 13.51 17.59 2.50
C PHE A 91 13.61 16.19 3.11
N THR A 92 14.34 15.28 2.46
CA THR A 92 14.56 13.92 2.97
C THR A 92 15.41 13.91 4.22
N PHE A 93 16.38 14.83 4.34
CA PHE A 93 17.12 15.03 5.58
C PHE A 93 16.21 15.45 6.74
N LEU A 94 15.26 16.35 6.50
CA LEU A 94 14.28 16.76 7.51
C LEU A 94 13.32 15.62 7.89
N GLN A 95 13.04 14.71 6.95
CA GLN A 95 12.14 13.57 7.14
C GLN A 95 12.90 12.25 7.42
N LYS A 96 14.17 12.33 7.85
CA LYS A 96 15.04 11.16 8.00
C LYS A 96 14.43 10.09 8.92
N ASP A 97 13.86 10.50 10.05
CA ASP A 97 13.29 9.58 11.02
C ASP A 97 12.08 8.83 10.44
N LEU A 98 11.22 9.54 9.70
CA LEU A 98 10.08 8.93 9.01
C LEU A 98 10.54 7.96 7.91
N LEU A 99 11.55 8.37 7.11
CA LEU A 99 12.10 7.56 6.02
C LEU A 99 12.96 6.39 6.51
N SER A 100 13.34 6.36 7.79
CA SER A 100 14.00 5.22 8.39
C SER A 100 13.08 4.00 8.48
N ASN A 101 11.75 4.20 8.44
CA ASN A 101 10.77 3.12 8.38
C ASN A 101 10.80 2.46 6.98
N PRO A 102 11.16 1.16 6.89
CA PRO A 102 11.28 0.45 5.60
C PRO A 102 9.99 0.42 4.79
N LYS A 103 8.82 0.39 5.44
CA LYS A 103 7.53 0.39 4.74
C LYS A 103 7.26 1.74 4.06
N ILE A 104 7.63 2.84 4.71
CA ILE A 104 7.47 4.20 4.17
C ILE A 104 8.44 4.45 3.03
N TYR A 105 9.72 4.09 3.21
CA TYR A 105 10.70 4.12 2.13
C TYR A 105 10.25 3.23 0.95
N GLY A 106 9.74 2.03 1.25
CA GLY A 106 9.18 1.09 0.28
C GLY A 106 8.04 1.67 -0.56
N ALA A 107 7.28 2.63 -0.04
CA ALA A 107 6.19 3.29 -0.75
C ALA A 107 6.65 4.47 -1.66
N LEU A 108 7.94 4.82 -1.64
CA LEU A 108 8.50 5.79 -2.57
C LEU A 108 8.56 5.22 -4.00
N SER A 109 8.48 6.12 -4.99
CA SER A 109 8.70 5.81 -6.40
C SER A 109 10.12 5.31 -6.66
N SER A 110 10.33 4.59 -7.77
CA SER A 110 11.66 4.16 -8.22
C SER A 110 12.62 5.34 -8.34
N ASP A 111 12.14 6.45 -8.89
CA ASP A 111 12.94 7.65 -9.13
C ASP A 111 13.38 8.27 -7.80
N ALA A 112 12.46 8.36 -6.82
CA ALA A 112 12.80 8.82 -5.49
C ALA A 112 13.80 7.90 -4.79
N LYS A 113 13.64 6.57 -4.89
CA LYS A 113 14.57 5.59 -4.30
C LYS A 113 15.96 5.65 -4.91
N ALA A 114 16.08 5.95 -6.20
CA ALA A 114 17.37 6.15 -6.85
C ALA A 114 18.15 7.36 -6.28
N LEU A 115 17.45 8.31 -5.67
CA LEU A 115 18.02 9.57 -5.17
C LEU A 115 18.14 9.63 -3.65
N ILE A 116 17.54 8.68 -2.95
CA ILE A 116 17.44 8.65 -1.48
C ILE A 116 18.00 7.33 -1.00
N ALA A 117 19.00 7.40 -0.12
CA ALA A 117 19.60 6.22 0.47
C ALA A 117 18.54 5.38 1.21
N PRO A 118 18.55 4.04 1.05
CA PRO A 118 17.68 3.17 1.80
C PRO A 118 18.00 3.21 3.30
N PRO A 119 17.03 2.86 4.16
CA PRO A 119 17.27 2.73 5.60
C PRO A 119 18.28 1.60 5.88
N ASP A 120 19.09 1.77 6.94
CA ASP A 120 20.18 0.85 7.30
C ASP A 120 19.71 -0.62 7.45
N SER A 121 18.47 -0.82 7.93
CA SER A 121 17.86 -2.15 8.09
C SER A 121 17.55 -2.88 6.77
N GLN A 122 17.42 -2.17 5.65
CA GLN A 122 17.29 -2.79 4.32
C GLN A 122 18.65 -3.11 3.70
N VAL A 123 19.67 -2.32 4.03
CA VAL A 123 21.04 -2.53 3.53
C VAL A 123 21.57 -3.89 4.01
N GLU A 124 21.38 -4.25 5.28
CA GLU A 124 21.80 -5.55 5.83
C GLU A 124 21.10 -6.74 5.17
N ALA A 125 19.80 -6.60 4.85
CA ALA A 125 19.03 -7.67 4.21
C ALA A 125 19.54 -7.97 2.79
N ASP A 126 19.85 -6.94 2.01
CA ASP A 126 20.37 -7.11 0.64
C ASP A 126 21.77 -7.72 0.61
N TYR A 127 22.63 -7.42 1.60
CA TYR A 127 23.94 -8.09 1.75
C TYR A 127 23.83 -9.57 2.12
N THR A 128 22.75 -9.97 2.80
CA THR A 128 22.56 -11.36 3.24
C THR A 128 22.03 -12.25 2.10
N VAL A 129 21.32 -11.69 1.12
CA VAL A 129 20.80 -12.42 -0.05
C VAL A 129 21.87 -12.62 -1.14
N MET A 130 22.92 -11.80 -1.14
CA MET A 130 24.04 -11.87 -2.09
C MET A 130 25.19 -12.80 -1.66
N ASN A 131 25.12 -13.39 -0.46
CA ASN A 131 26.11 -14.36 0.07
C ASN A 131 25.46 -15.74 0.26
#